data_AF-A0A3D5AM81-F1
#
_entry.id   AF-A0A3D5AM81-F1
#
_cell.length_a   1.000
_cell.length_b   1.000
_cell.length_c   1.000
_cell.angle_alpha   90.00
_cell.angle_beta   90.00
_cell.angle_gamma   90.00
#
_symmetry.space_group_name_H-M   'P 1'
#
loop_
_entity.id
_entity.type
_entity.pdbx_description
1 polymer ?
#
loop_
_entity_poly.entity_id
_entity_poly.type
_entity_poly.pdbx_seq_one_letter_code
_entity_poly.pdbx_strand_id
1 'polypeptide(L)'
;LCIASRCPALASTARIAGMHHERQDGSGYHRQAAGSAIPVAARVLAAADVYQAMTQDRPYRAAWRGEQAAAELQRMGTAGQLDPEAVRAVCAAAGAASSPRTTAWPAGLSDREVEVLRLVANGLSNRAIGATLHISPRTAEHHIQNMYSKIGFSTRAAAALFAMQHGLIRPDA
;
A
#
# COMPACT_ATOMS: atom_id res chain seq x y z
N LEU A 1 -8.30 33.10 13.45
CA LEU A 1 -9.56 32.84 12.70
C LEU A 1 -9.21 32.59 11.24
N CYS A 2 -9.80 31.57 10.59
CA CYS A 2 -9.52 31.22 9.19
C CYS A 2 -10.22 32.20 8.25
N ILE A 3 -9.52 32.78 7.26
CA ILE A 3 -10.11 33.75 6.32
C ILE A 3 -11.28 33.15 5.54
N ALA A 4 -11.21 31.85 5.22
CA ALA A 4 -12.27 31.13 4.52
C ALA A 4 -13.61 31.12 5.27
N SER A 5 -13.64 31.25 6.60
CA SER A 5 -14.89 31.29 7.35
C SER A 5 -15.70 32.56 7.13
N ARG A 6 -15.11 33.59 6.50
CA ARG A 6 -15.80 34.83 6.12
C ARG A 6 -16.55 34.70 4.79
N CYS A 7 -16.32 33.62 4.05
CA CYS A 7 -17.06 33.31 2.83
C CYS A 7 -18.16 32.28 3.15
N PRO A 8 -19.45 32.61 3.00
CA PRO A 8 -20.54 31.69 3.30
C PRO A 8 -20.42 30.33 2.57
N ALA A 9 -19.95 30.35 1.32
CA ALA A 9 -19.75 29.14 0.52
C ALA A 9 -18.66 28.19 1.08
N LEU A 10 -17.72 28.71 1.87
CA LEU A 10 -16.61 27.94 2.44
C LEU A 10 -16.74 27.73 3.95
N ALA A 11 -17.79 28.26 4.59
CA ALA A 11 -17.93 28.23 6.04
C ALA A 11 -17.93 26.80 6.61
N SER A 12 -18.56 25.86 5.90
CA SER A 12 -18.63 24.45 6.30
C SER A 12 -17.28 23.73 6.25
N THR A 13 -16.41 24.07 5.29
CA THR A 13 -15.10 23.45 5.10
C THR A 13 -13.97 24.20 5.81
N ALA A 14 -14.17 25.48 6.14
CA ALA A 14 -13.18 26.33 6.81
C ALA A 14 -12.71 25.75 8.15
N ARG A 15 -13.59 25.06 8.89
CA ARG A 15 -13.21 24.35 10.13
C ARG A 15 -12.25 23.19 9.83
N ILE A 16 -12.52 22.42 8.78
CA ILE A 16 -11.69 21.27 8.37
C ILE A 16 -10.32 21.77 7.91
N ALA A 17 -10.31 22.73 6.97
CA ALA A 17 -9.10 23.35 6.45
C ALA A 17 -8.30 24.06 7.56
N GLY A 18 -8.95 24.68 8.54
CA GLY A 18 -8.26 25.35 9.63
C GLY A 18 -7.59 24.40 10.65
N MET A 19 -7.90 23.10 10.62
CA MET A 19 -7.46 22.12 11.62
C MET A 19 -6.57 21.01 11.04
N HIS A 20 -6.28 21.00 9.74
CA HIS A 20 -5.49 19.92 9.12
C HIS A 20 -3.99 19.92 9.50
N HIS A 21 -3.49 20.96 10.17
CA HIS A 21 -2.15 20.99 10.76
C HIS A 21 -2.15 20.65 12.26
N GLU A 22 -3.31 20.36 12.86
CA GLU A 22 -3.39 19.79 14.20
C GLU A 22 -2.90 18.32 14.16
N ARG A 23 -2.37 17.84 15.28
CA ARG A 23 -1.83 16.48 15.41
C ARG A 23 -2.55 15.73 16.52
N GLN A 24 -2.66 14.41 16.40
CA GLN A 24 -3.40 13.60 17.36
C GLN A 24 -2.84 13.66 18.79
N ASP A 25 -1.52 13.82 18.91
CA ASP A 25 -0.77 14.00 20.17
C ASP A 25 -0.79 15.44 20.69
N GLY A 26 -1.45 16.38 20.01
CA GLY A 26 -1.50 17.80 20.39
C GLY A 26 -0.26 18.62 20.02
N SER A 27 0.75 18.03 19.37
CA SER A 27 1.96 18.74 18.91
C SER A 27 1.76 19.62 17.68
N GLY A 28 0.54 19.64 17.13
CA GLY A 28 0.17 20.40 15.94
C GLY A 28 -0.12 21.88 16.24
N TYR A 29 -0.49 22.60 15.18
CA TYR A 29 -0.81 24.03 15.26
C TYR A 29 -2.08 24.33 14.44
N HIS A 30 -2.82 25.38 14.76
CA HIS A 30 -2.51 26.54 15.59
C HIS A 30 -3.29 26.60 16.91
N ARG A 31 -4.16 25.63 17.18
CA ARG A 31 -5.02 25.58 18.37
C ARG A 31 -4.59 24.50 19.35
N GLN A 32 -3.63 23.65 18.97
CA GLN A 32 -3.14 22.54 19.78
C GLN A 32 -4.27 21.60 20.17
N ALA A 33 -5.21 21.39 19.25
CA ALA A 33 -6.28 20.42 19.43
C ALA A 33 -5.71 19.01 19.33
N ALA A 34 -6.25 18.08 20.12
CA ALA A 34 -5.78 16.70 20.19
C ALA A 34 -6.95 15.70 20.17
N GLY A 35 -6.67 14.46 19.76
CA GLY A 35 -7.61 13.36 19.81
C GLY A 35 -8.96 13.65 19.14
N SER A 36 -10.04 13.43 19.91
CA SER A 36 -11.43 13.63 19.44
C SER A 36 -11.82 15.09 19.24
N ALA A 37 -11.03 16.07 19.71
CA ALA A 37 -11.28 17.48 19.44
C ALA A 37 -11.06 17.83 17.96
N ILE A 38 -10.27 17.03 17.25
CA ILE A 38 -10.02 17.17 15.81
C ILE A 38 -11.12 16.42 15.04
N PRO A 39 -11.92 17.10 14.19
CA PRO A 39 -12.93 16.45 13.37
C PRO A 39 -12.33 15.34 12.49
N VAL A 40 -13.05 14.23 12.33
CA VAL A 40 -12.62 13.10 11.48
C VAL A 40 -12.14 13.56 10.10
N ALA A 41 -12.91 14.43 9.44
CA ALA A 41 -12.54 14.97 8.13
C ALA A 41 -11.22 15.77 8.15
N ALA A 42 -10.91 16.48 9.25
CA ALA A 42 -9.64 17.18 9.40
C ALA A 42 -8.48 16.22 9.65
N ARG A 43 -8.71 15.10 10.35
CA ARG A 43 -7.71 14.03 10.56
C ARG A 43 -7.37 13.32 9.24
N VAL A 44 -8.38 13.05 8.41
CA VAL A 44 -8.19 12.51 7.06
C VAL A 44 -7.44 13.51 6.19
N LEU A 45 -7.82 14.79 6.20
CA LEU A 45 -7.14 15.82 5.44
C LEU A 45 -5.68 16.00 5.88
N ALA A 46 -5.39 15.94 7.18
CA ALA A 46 -4.03 16.00 7.72
C ALA A 46 -3.15 14.86 7.19
N ALA A 47 -3.65 13.62 7.24
CA ALA A 47 -2.92 12.47 6.71
C ALA A 47 -2.73 12.56 5.18
N ALA A 48 -3.73 13.02 4.45
CA ALA A 48 -3.67 13.20 3.00
C ALA A 48 -2.68 14.30 2.59
N ASP A 49 -2.67 15.43 3.31
CA ASP A 49 -1.74 16.55 3.07
C ASP A 49 -0.28 16.11 3.31
N VAL A 50 -0.02 15.38 4.40
CA VAL A 50 1.30 14.84 4.69
C VAL A 50 1.75 13.85 3.61
N TYR A 51 0.88 12.93 3.19
CA TYR A 51 1.20 11.99 2.09
C TYR A 51 1.52 12.74 0.80
N GLN A 52 0.65 13.67 0.40
CA GLN A 52 0.82 14.48 -0.82
C GLN A 52 2.12 15.29 -0.76
N ALA A 53 2.43 15.88 0.39
CA ALA A 53 3.68 16.59 0.62
C ALA A 53 4.92 15.71 0.41
N MET A 54 4.84 14.42 0.75
CA MET A 54 5.92 13.44 0.55
C MET A 54 6.05 12.99 -0.91
N THR A 55 4.94 12.83 -1.64
CA THR A 55 4.95 12.30 -3.01
C THR A 55 5.05 13.37 -4.09
N GLN A 56 5.06 14.66 -3.73
CA GLN A 56 5.32 15.74 -4.67
C GLN A 56 6.80 16.13 -4.72
N ASP A 57 7.26 16.52 -5.91
CA ASP A 57 8.54 17.19 -6.09
C ASP A 57 8.53 18.57 -5.42
N ARG A 58 9.64 18.93 -4.78
CA ARG A 58 9.86 20.22 -4.15
C ARG A 58 11.24 20.77 -4.56
N PRO A 59 11.44 22.11 -4.56
CA PRO A 59 12.71 22.72 -5.00
C PRO A 59 13.97 22.17 -4.34
N TYR A 60 13.86 21.63 -3.12
CA TYR A 60 14.96 21.09 -2.31
C TYR A 60 14.87 19.58 -2.06
N ARG A 61 13.87 18.89 -2.62
CA ARG A 61 13.66 17.45 -2.38
C ARG A 61 12.84 16.82 -3.49
N ALA A 62 13.35 15.74 -4.10
CA ALA A 62 12.57 14.90 -5.02
C ALA A 62 11.36 14.25 -4.31
N ALA A 63 10.34 13.91 -5.10
CA ALA A 63 9.20 13.13 -4.67
C ALA A 63 9.64 11.76 -4.12
N TRP A 64 9.02 11.35 -3.01
CA TRP A 64 9.17 9.99 -2.50
C TRP A 64 8.32 9.02 -3.32
N ARG A 65 8.74 7.75 -3.36
CA ARG A 65 7.89 6.67 -3.87
C ARG A 65 6.70 6.46 -2.93
N GLY A 66 5.56 6.05 -3.48
CA GLY A 66 4.34 5.83 -2.71
C GLY A 66 4.53 4.89 -1.51
N GLU A 67 5.33 3.82 -1.67
CA GLU A 67 5.68 2.90 -0.58
C GLU A 67 6.45 3.58 0.56
N GLN A 68 7.42 4.44 0.23
CA GLN A 68 8.20 5.18 1.21
C GLN A 68 7.33 6.19 1.97
N ALA A 69 6.45 6.90 1.25
CA ALA A 69 5.50 7.83 1.83
C ALA A 69 4.49 7.11 2.75
N ALA A 70 3.99 5.95 2.33
CA ALA A 70 3.07 5.16 3.13
C ALA A 70 3.73 4.60 4.40
N ALA A 71 4.97 4.10 4.31
CA ALA A 71 5.71 3.63 5.47
C ALA A 71 5.93 4.73 6.52
N GLU A 72 6.27 5.95 6.08
CA GLU A 72 6.41 7.09 6.97
C GLU A 72 5.08 7.53 7.58
N LEU A 73 3.99 7.50 6.80
CA LEU A 73 2.65 7.80 7.31
C LEU A 73 2.24 6.82 8.42
N GLN A 74 2.54 5.52 8.24
CA GLN A 74 2.32 4.49 9.27
C GLN A 74 3.18 4.73 10.51
N ARG A 75 4.46 5.12 10.34
CA ARG A 75 5.34 5.48 11.46
C ARG A 75 4.77 6.64 12.26
N MET A 76 4.28 7.68 11.60
CA MET A 76 3.63 8.84 12.24
C MET A 76 2.33 8.47 12.95
N GLY A 77 1.53 7.55 12.38
CA GLY A 77 0.34 7.00 13.04
C GLY A 77 0.67 6.25 14.33
N THR A 78 1.68 5.37 14.29
CA THR A 78 2.17 4.63 15.47
C THR A 78 2.75 5.56 16.53
N ALA A 79 3.40 6.66 16.12
CA ALA A 79 3.91 7.69 17.02
C ALA A 79 2.82 8.58 17.62
N GLY A 80 1.54 8.38 17.27
CA GLY A 80 0.42 9.19 17.76
C GLY A 80 0.32 10.59 17.14
N GLN A 81 1.09 10.89 16.10
CA GLN A 81 1.07 12.21 15.44
C GLN A 81 -0.13 12.33 14.49
N LEU A 82 -0.50 11.24 13.84
CA LEU A 82 -1.63 11.14 12.93
C LEU A 82 -2.64 10.09 13.42
N ASP A 83 -3.89 10.21 13.00
CA ASP A 83 -4.92 9.21 13.32
C ASP A 83 -4.65 7.91 12.55
N PRO A 84 -4.43 6.77 13.22
CA PRO A 84 -4.17 5.50 12.55
C PRO A 84 -5.25 5.09 11.55
N GLU A 85 -6.51 5.43 11.81
CA GLU A 85 -7.61 5.12 10.87
C GLU A 85 -7.55 6.00 9.62
N ALA A 86 -7.27 7.30 9.79
CA ALA A 86 -7.06 8.20 8.67
C ALA A 86 -5.85 7.78 7.82
N VAL A 87 -4.75 7.40 8.46
CA VAL A 87 -3.55 6.90 7.80
C VAL A 87 -3.88 5.66 6.95
N ARG A 88 -4.60 4.68 7.51
CA ARG A 88 -5.05 3.50 6.75
C ARG A 88 -5.90 3.88 5.53
N ALA A 89 -6.86 4.78 5.71
CA ALA A 89 -7.75 5.22 4.63
C ALA A 89 -6.98 5.92 3.50
N VAL A 90 -6.01 6.78 3.84
CA VAL A 90 -5.17 7.49 2.84
C VAL A 90 -4.25 6.51 2.10
N CYS A 91 -3.56 5.61 2.81
CA CYS A 91 -2.73 4.60 2.15
C CYS A 91 -3.55 3.71 1.21
N ALA A 92 -4.78 3.37 1.62
CA ALA A 92 -5.73 2.63 0.79
C ALA A 92 -6.10 3.39 -0.49
N ALA A 93 -6.51 4.64 -0.35
CA ALA A 93 -6.90 5.48 -1.48
C ALA A 93 -5.75 5.80 -2.44
N ALA A 94 -4.53 5.96 -1.92
CA ALA A 94 -3.35 6.31 -2.71
C ALA A 94 -2.79 5.17 -3.57
N GLY A 95 -3.39 3.97 -3.52
CA GLY A 95 -2.86 2.79 -4.19
C GLY A 95 -1.52 2.31 -3.60
N ALA A 96 -1.04 2.91 -2.51
CA ALA A 96 0.02 2.33 -1.69
C ALA A 96 -0.46 1.07 -0.95
N ALA A 97 -1.78 0.86 -0.91
CA ALA A 97 -2.41 -0.43 -0.61
C ALA A 97 -2.64 -1.32 -1.84
N SER A 98 -2.03 -1.03 -2.99
CA SER A 98 -1.79 -2.02 -4.05
C SER A 98 -0.49 -2.79 -3.77
N SER A 99 -0.35 -3.28 -2.54
CA SER A 99 0.16 -4.63 -2.32
C SER A 99 -0.91 -5.31 -1.47
N PRO A 100 -1.51 -6.40 -1.98
CA PRO A 100 -2.67 -7.01 -1.37
C PRO A 100 -2.34 -7.37 0.07
N ARG A 101 -3.26 -6.95 0.95
CA ARG A 101 -3.70 -7.69 2.15
C ARG A 101 -2.73 -8.78 2.57
N THR A 102 -2.19 -8.67 3.78
CA THR A 102 -1.65 -9.76 4.58
C THR A 102 -2.64 -10.93 4.67
N THR A 103 -2.73 -11.72 3.61
CA THR A 103 -2.91 -13.15 3.62
C THR A 103 -1.55 -13.67 3.20
N ALA A 104 -0.75 -14.12 4.17
CA ALA A 104 0.53 -14.74 3.86
C ALA A 104 0.25 -15.87 2.85
N TRP A 105 0.77 -15.74 1.62
CA TRP A 105 0.69 -16.85 0.70
C TRP A 105 1.42 -18.05 1.33
N PRO A 106 0.92 -19.27 1.12
CA PRO A 106 1.55 -20.47 1.65
C PRO A 106 3.06 -20.48 1.37
N ALA A 107 3.84 -20.89 2.37
CA ALA A 107 5.31 -20.93 2.29
C ALA A 107 6.03 -19.57 2.06
N GLY A 108 5.38 -18.44 2.36
CA GLY A 108 6.02 -17.12 2.28
C GLY A 108 6.26 -16.65 0.85
N LEU A 109 5.41 -17.10 -0.08
CA LEU A 109 5.44 -16.68 -1.47
C LEU A 109 5.05 -15.20 -1.60
N SER A 110 5.71 -14.51 -2.52
CA SER A 110 5.29 -13.19 -3.00
C SER A 110 4.17 -13.33 -4.03
N ASP A 111 3.42 -12.25 -4.27
CA ASP A 111 2.41 -12.20 -5.33
C ASP A 111 2.99 -12.65 -6.68
N ARG A 112 4.23 -12.22 -6.96
CA ARG A 112 4.91 -12.57 -8.21
C ARG A 112 5.24 -14.05 -8.32
N GLU A 113 5.65 -14.68 -7.22
CA GLU A 113 5.89 -16.12 -7.21
C GLU A 113 4.59 -16.92 -7.29
N VAL A 114 3.48 -16.42 -6.74
CA VAL A 114 2.16 -17.06 -6.89
C VAL A 114 1.64 -16.98 -8.33
N GLU A 115 1.83 -15.85 -9.01
CA GLU A 115 1.54 -15.74 -10.45
C GLU A 115 2.33 -16.76 -11.26
N VAL A 116 3.64 -16.87 -11.00
CA VAL A 116 4.51 -17.86 -11.65
C VAL A 116 4.05 -19.28 -11.32
N LEU A 117 3.73 -19.57 -10.05
CA LEU A 117 3.24 -20.87 -9.59
C LEU A 117 1.97 -21.31 -10.33
N ARG A 118 1.01 -20.39 -10.52
CA ARG A 118 -0.23 -20.66 -11.26
C ARG A 118 0.06 -21.03 -12.72
N LEU A 119 0.91 -20.25 -13.39
CA LEU A 119 1.28 -20.54 -14.78
C LEU A 119 2.07 -21.85 -14.90
N VAL A 120 2.92 -22.15 -13.90
CA VAL A 120 3.62 -23.42 -13.82
C VAL A 120 2.64 -24.58 -13.70
N ALA A 121 1.66 -24.47 -12.81
CA ALA A 121 0.60 -25.45 -12.58
C ALA A 121 -0.29 -25.66 -13.81
N ASN A 122 -0.53 -24.60 -14.60
CA ASN A 122 -1.21 -24.65 -15.89
C ASN A 122 -0.33 -25.18 -17.05
N GLY A 123 0.89 -25.63 -16.77
CA GLY A 123 1.76 -26.29 -17.75
C GLY A 123 2.57 -25.36 -18.67
N LEU A 124 2.61 -24.04 -18.43
CA LEU A 124 3.30 -23.09 -19.33
C LEU A 124 4.83 -23.19 -19.23
N SER A 125 5.53 -23.35 -20.36
CA SER A 125 7.01 -23.30 -20.38
C SER A 125 7.59 -21.98 -19.85
N ASN A 126 8.85 -21.95 -19.40
CA ASN A 126 9.51 -20.72 -18.91
C ASN A 126 9.45 -19.58 -19.92
N ARG A 127 9.54 -19.90 -21.22
CA ARG A 127 9.39 -18.93 -22.30
C ARG A 127 7.97 -18.38 -22.39
N ALA A 128 6.96 -19.24 -22.29
CA ALA A 128 5.55 -18.83 -22.29
C ALA A 128 5.22 -17.99 -21.04
N ILE A 129 5.72 -18.39 -19.87
CA ILE A 129 5.62 -17.62 -18.62
C ILE A 129 6.23 -16.23 -18.80
N GLY A 130 7.45 -16.14 -19.35
CA GLY A 130 8.09 -14.85 -19.62
C GLY A 130 7.24 -13.95 -20.53
N ALA A 131 6.67 -14.52 -21.60
CA ALA A 131 5.79 -13.78 -22.50
C ALA A 131 4.49 -13.31 -21.79
N THR A 132 3.79 -14.20 -21.07
CA THR A 132 2.56 -13.87 -20.33
C THR A 132 2.79 -12.79 -19.28
N LEU A 133 3.94 -12.83 -18.62
CA LEU A 133 4.28 -11.95 -17.52
C LEU A 133 5.10 -10.72 -17.91
N HIS A 134 5.32 -10.49 -19.21
CA HIS A 134 6.12 -9.40 -19.78
C HIS A 134 7.53 -9.28 -19.17
N ILE A 135 8.22 -10.41 -18.98
CA ILE A 135 9.59 -10.48 -18.45
C ILE A 135 10.47 -11.40 -19.31
N SER A 136 11.80 -11.31 -19.15
CA SER A 136 12.71 -12.20 -19.86
C SER A 136 12.53 -13.67 -19.41
N PRO A 137 12.75 -14.66 -20.29
CA PRO A 137 12.71 -16.08 -19.91
C PRO A 137 13.66 -16.42 -18.76
N ARG A 138 14.81 -15.73 -18.68
CA ARG A 138 15.80 -15.86 -17.59
C ARG A 138 15.25 -15.33 -16.26
N THR A 139 14.50 -14.23 -16.29
CA THR A 139 13.82 -13.69 -15.11
C THR A 139 12.72 -14.65 -14.63
N ALA A 140 11.96 -15.25 -15.56
CA ALA A 140 10.96 -16.26 -15.22
C ALA A 140 11.61 -17.50 -14.57
N GLU A 141 12.73 -17.97 -15.10
CA GLU A 141 13.52 -19.05 -14.50
C GLU A 141 13.97 -18.71 -13.07
N HIS A 142 14.47 -17.49 -12.85
CA HIS A 142 14.87 -17.04 -11.51
C HIS A 142 13.69 -17.03 -10.52
N HIS A 143 12.52 -16.55 -10.95
CA HIS A 143 11.32 -16.61 -10.10
C HIS A 143 10.90 -18.05 -9.78
N ILE A 144 11.02 -18.98 -10.74
CA ILE A 144 10.73 -20.40 -10.53
C ILE A 144 11.70 -21.00 -9.50
N GLN A 145 12.99 -20.70 -9.59
CA GLN A 145 14.00 -21.19 -8.65
C GLN A 145 13.78 -20.66 -7.22
N ASN A 146 13.46 -19.38 -7.07
CA ASN A 146 13.16 -18.77 -5.78
C ASN A 146 11.87 -19.36 -5.19
N MET A 147 10.83 -19.52 -6.00
CA MET A 147 9.58 -20.17 -5.61
C MET A 147 9.81 -21.62 -5.16
N TYR A 148 10.58 -22.41 -5.91
CA TYR A 148 10.93 -23.80 -5.55
C TYR A 148 11.66 -23.88 -4.21
N SER A 149 12.61 -22.97 -3.98
CA SER A 149 13.31 -22.86 -2.70
C SER A 149 12.35 -22.58 -1.54
N LYS A 150 11.32 -21.75 -1.76
CA LYS A 150 10.33 -21.39 -0.73
C LYS A 150 9.34 -22.51 -0.42
N ILE A 151 8.81 -23.19 -1.44
CA ILE A 151 7.83 -24.28 -1.25
C ILE A 151 8.49 -25.61 -0.82
N GLY A 152 9.82 -25.70 -0.90
CA GLY A 152 10.58 -26.90 -0.51
C GLY A 152 10.56 -28.02 -1.56
N PHE A 153 10.16 -27.72 -2.80
CA PHE A 153 10.08 -28.68 -3.90
C PHE A 153 10.78 -28.16 -5.14
N SER A 154 11.51 -29.02 -5.85
CA SER A 154 12.29 -28.66 -7.04
C SER A 154 11.66 -29.13 -8.37
N THR A 155 10.50 -29.77 -8.31
CA THR A 155 9.86 -30.34 -9.51
C THR A 155 8.58 -29.60 -9.86
N ARG A 156 8.34 -29.53 -11.18
CA ARG A 156 7.17 -28.89 -11.77
C ARG A 156 5.86 -29.53 -11.31
N ALA A 157 5.86 -30.86 -11.21
CA ALA A 157 4.71 -31.64 -10.75
C ALA A 157 4.40 -31.38 -9.27
N ALA A 158 5.43 -31.30 -8.40
CA ALA A 158 5.24 -30.99 -6.99
C ALA A 158 4.74 -29.55 -6.78
N ALA A 159 5.23 -28.59 -7.56
CA ALA A 159 4.72 -27.21 -7.52
C ALA A 159 3.25 -27.12 -7.96
N ALA A 160 2.86 -27.86 -9.01
CA ALA A 160 1.46 -27.93 -9.43
C ALA A 160 0.56 -28.52 -8.33
N LEU A 161 1.01 -29.61 -7.68
CA LEU A 161 0.29 -30.22 -6.57
C LEU A 161 0.15 -29.26 -5.37
N PHE A 162 1.22 -28.56 -5.01
CA PHE A 162 1.19 -27.55 -3.95
C PHE A 162 0.17 -26.45 -4.25
N ALA A 163 0.12 -25.97 -5.50
CA ALA A 163 -0.87 -24.98 -5.92
C ALA A 163 -2.31 -25.49 -5.76
N MET A 164 -2.58 -26.76 -6.07
CA MET A 164 -3.89 -27.38 -5.88
C MET A 164 -4.26 -27.51 -4.39
N GLN A 165 -3.34 -28.04 -3.57
CA GLN A 165 -3.55 -28.25 -2.13
C GLN A 165 -3.91 -26.96 -1.39
N HIS A 166 -3.34 -25.84 -1.83
CA HIS A 166 -3.58 -24.54 -1.23
C HIS A 166 -4.64 -23.70 -1.97
N GLY A 167 -5.38 -24.26 -2.92
CA GLY A 167 -6.44 -23.55 -3.64
C GLY A 167 -5.94 -22.35 -4.46
N LEU A 168 -4.69 -22.41 -4.94
CA LEU A 168 -4.04 -21.33 -5.68
C LEU A 168 -4.30 -21.40 -7.18
N ILE A 169 -4.77 -22.53 -7.69
CA ILE A 169 -5.24 -22.68 -9.07
C ILE A 169 -6.66 -22.11 -9.15
N ARG A 170 -6.88 -21.11 -10.01
CA ARG A 170 -8.24 -20.73 -10.38
C ARG A 170 -8.75 -21.81 -11.33
N PRO A 171 -9.90 -22.47 -11.07
CA PRO A 171 -10.55 -23.25 -12.09
C PRO A 171 -10.87 -22.30 -13.25
N ASP A 172 -10.51 -22.72 -14.46
CA ASP A 172 -10.62 -21.89 -15.66
C ASP A 172 -12.04 -21.33 -15.81
N ALA A 173 -12.11 -20.04 -16.18
CA ALA A 173 -13.31 -19.41 -16.72
C ALA A 173 -13.44 -19.75 -18.21
#